data_AF-X0VAS9-F1
#
_entry.id   AF-X0VAS9-F1
#
_cell.length_a   1.000
_cell.length_b   1.000
_cell.length_c   1.000
_cell.angle_alpha   90.00
_cell.angle_beta   90.00
_cell.angle_gamma   90.00
#
_symmetry.space_group_name_H-M   'P 1'
#
loop_
_entity.id
_entity.type
_entity.pdbx_description
1 polymer ?
#
loop_
_entity_poly.entity_id
_entity_poly.type
_entity_poly.pdbx_seq_one_letter_code
_entity_poly.pdbx_strand_id
1 'polypeptide(L)'
;TAKMTKLFEVMLNDLRLTKKNFNRWLSVGMLFALLGHFYIVEPYFKYKAQERTAGLELKEKQIKFKELSERFNRLDEANKGIDSALKKIKTQIQGFPDHLQSMLPRIDNAVSSTLSSQIYQQSRPRYIENITFPPEVTTFQDGVRWYTKNWFSNVITQLEEGVIKPVLGLEEEKETASGNELNSLSKNAIEKIHAFVENIDPDFWRSYRNGKVPVARDLKATVEESFNPIYEETESLMQEIRNAKEKQKEDVENIKNE
;
A
#
# COMPACT_ATOMS: atom_id res chain seq x y z
N THR A 1 6.83 110.48 -7.71
CA THR A 1 6.13 109.51 -6.84
C THR A 1 5.14 108.62 -7.60
N ALA A 2 4.23 109.16 -8.42
CA ALA A 2 3.22 108.35 -9.15
C ALA A 2 3.73 107.28 -10.15
N LYS A 3 4.93 107.43 -10.73
CA LYS A 3 5.53 106.43 -11.62
C LYS A 3 6.10 105.21 -10.88
N MET A 4 6.65 105.42 -9.67
CA MET A 4 7.21 104.35 -8.83
C MET A 4 6.12 103.45 -8.25
N THR A 5 4.99 104.03 -7.85
CA THR A 5 3.84 103.26 -7.37
C THR A 5 3.26 102.34 -8.45
N LYS A 6 3.10 102.82 -9.70
CA LYS A 6 2.65 101.96 -10.82
C LYS A 6 3.61 100.80 -11.12
N LEU A 7 4.93 101.03 -11.02
CA LEU A 7 5.93 100.01 -11.33
C LEU A 7 5.97 98.92 -10.23
N PHE A 8 5.80 99.31 -8.98
CA PHE A 8 5.63 98.39 -7.84
C PHE A 8 4.34 97.57 -7.95
N GLU A 9 3.25 98.19 -8.38
CA GLU A 9 1.95 97.54 -8.55
C GLU A 9 1.99 96.48 -9.67
N VAL A 10 2.66 96.79 -10.78
CA VAL A 10 2.90 95.83 -11.87
C VAL A 10 3.77 94.65 -11.40
N MET A 11 4.88 94.89 -10.70
CA MET A 11 5.73 93.80 -10.18
C MET A 11 5.00 92.92 -9.17
N LEU A 12 4.18 93.49 -8.27
CA LEU A 12 3.39 92.73 -7.30
C LEU A 12 2.30 91.90 -7.98
N ASN A 13 1.69 92.41 -9.05
CA ASN A 13 0.72 91.65 -9.83
C ASN A 13 1.37 90.49 -10.57
N ASP A 14 2.57 90.70 -11.12
CA ASP A 14 3.32 89.67 -11.85
C ASP A 14 3.81 88.56 -10.89
N LEU A 15 4.28 88.92 -9.70
CA LEU A 15 4.59 87.96 -8.62
C LEU A 15 3.35 87.17 -8.17
N ARG A 16 2.18 87.81 -8.05
CA ARG A 16 0.92 87.12 -7.72
C ARG A 16 0.48 86.16 -8.84
N LEU A 17 0.58 86.58 -10.10
CA LEU A 17 0.28 85.75 -11.27
C LEU A 17 1.23 84.55 -11.35
N THR A 18 2.52 84.76 -11.11
CA THR A 18 3.54 83.71 -11.11
C THR A 18 3.29 82.71 -9.98
N LYS A 19 2.96 83.18 -8.77
CA LYS A 19 2.56 82.31 -7.64
C LYS A 19 1.29 81.51 -7.95
N LYS A 20 0.28 82.15 -8.58
CA LYS A 20 -0.96 81.48 -8.98
C LYS A 20 -0.72 80.42 -10.04
N ASN A 21 0.12 80.71 -11.03
CA ASN A 21 0.50 79.78 -12.09
C ASN A 21 1.33 78.63 -11.52
N PHE A 22 2.31 78.90 -10.68
CA PHE A 22 3.12 77.87 -10.00
C PHE A 22 2.25 76.96 -9.14
N ASN A 23 1.36 77.51 -8.31
CA ASN A 23 0.40 76.70 -7.54
C ASN A 23 -0.48 75.84 -8.45
N ARG A 24 -0.94 76.38 -9.59
CA ARG A 24 -1.74 75.62 -10.55
C ARG A 24 -0.95 74.45 -11.16
N TRP A 25 0.30 74.68 -11.56
CA TRP A 25 1.17 73.64 -12.09
C TRP A 25 1.53 72.59 -11.04
N LEU A 26 1.80 73.01 -9.80
CA LEU A 26 2.02 72.11 -8.67
C LEU A 26 0.79 71.24 -8.40
N SER A 27 -0.41 71.84 -8.37
CA SER A 27 -1.66 71.10 -8.19
C SER A 27 -1.91 70.10 -9.33
N VAL A 28 -1.68 70.50 -10.59
CA VAL A 28 -1.81 69.59 -11.74
C VAL A 28 -0.78 68.46 -11.68
N GLY A 29 0.48 68.77 -11.36
CA GLY A 29 1.53 67.76 -11.21
C GLY A 29 1.27 66.80 -10.05
N MET A 30 0.76 67.29 -8.92
CA MET A 30 0.37 66.47 -7.78
C MET A 30 -0.84 65.59 -8.10
N LEU A 31 -1.84 66.11 -8.82
CA LEU A 31 -2.98 65.33 -9.28
C LEU A 31 -2.54 64.23 -10.26
N PHE A 32 -1.62 64.54 -11.17
CA PHE A 32 -1.06 63.57 -12.11
C PHE A 32 -0.24 62.49 -11.39
N ALA A 33 0.56 62.87 -10.39
CA ALA A 33 1.30 61.93 -9.55
C ALA A 33 0.37 61.01 -8.74
N LEU A 34 -0.71 61.57 -8.16
CA LEU A 34 -1.71 60.79 -7.44
C LEU A 34 -2.46 59.84 -8.39
N LEU A 35 -2.87 60.31 -9.58
CA LEU A 35 -3.50 59.47 -10.59
C LEU A 35 -2.57 58.35 -11.06
N GLY A 36 -1.31 58.66 -11.36
CA GLY A 36 -0.31 57.64 -11.71
C GLY A 36 -0.09 56.63 -10.59
N HIS A 37 -0.07 57.08 -9.33
CA HIS A 37 0.08 56.19 -8.19
C HIS A 37 -1.13 55.25 -8.02
N PHE A 38 -2.35 55.79 -7.98
CA PHE A 38 -3.57 55.02 -7.72
C PHE A 38 -4.04 54.17 -8.90
N TYR A 39 -3.81 54.60 -10.16
CA TYR A 39 -4.31 53.90 -11.34
C TYR A 39 -3.27 53.01 -12.03
N ILE A 40 -1.97 53.24 -11.81
CA ILE A 40 -0.92 52.47 -12.49
C ILE A 40 -0.09 51.70 -11.48
N VAL A 41 0.50 52.39 -10.49
CA VAL A 41 1.46 51.79 -9.56
C VAL A 41 0.78 50.81 -8.61
N GLU A 42 -0.28 51.23 -7.93
CA GLU A 42 -0.97 50.39 -6.94
C GLU A 42 -1.62 49.13 -7.59
N PRO A 43 -2.34 49.23 -8.74
CA PRO A 43 -2.87 48.05 -9.40
C PRO A 43 -1.78 47.11 -9.92
N TYR A 44 -0.67 47.64 -10.43
CA TYR A 44 0.47 46.83 -10.87
C TYR A 44 1.08 46.03 -9.70
N PHE A 45 1.29 46.65 -8.54
CA PHE A 45 1.80 45.95 -7.37
C PHE A 45 0.80 44.94 -6.81
N LYS A 46 -0.51 45.24 -6.82
CA LYS A 46 -1.56 44.27 -6.48
C LYS A 46 -1.54 43.06 -7.42
N TYR A 47 -1.43 43.29 -8.73
CA TYR A 47 -1.30 42.23 -9.73
C TYR A 47 -0.03 41.39 -9.50
N LYS A 48 1.13 42.03 -9.31
CA LYS A 48 2.39 41.31 -9.06
C LYS A 48 2.38 40.53 -7.75
N ALA A 49 1.72 41.03 -6.71
CA ALA A 49 1.51 40.29 -5.47
C ALA A 49 0.63 39.06 -5.70
N GLN A 50 -0.48 39.21 -6.43
CA GLN A 50 -1.36 38.09 -6.81
C GLN A 50 -0.64 37.04 -7.66
N GLU A 51 0.14 37.45 -8.66
CA GLU A 51 0.95 36.55 -9.51
C GLU A 51 1.93 35.72 -8.66
N ARG A 52 2.57 36.36 -7.66
CA ARG A 52 3.47 35.65 -6.75
C ARG A 52 2.72 34.65 -5.87
N THR A 53 1.57 35.03 -5.32
CA THR A 53 0.72 34.14 -4.51
C THR A 53 0.23 32.95 -5.33
N ALA A 54 -0.32 33.21 -6.52
CA ALA A 54 -0.77 32.15 -7.44
C ALA A 54 0.37 31.23 -7.86
N GLY A 55 1.57 31.77 -8.09
CA GLY A 55 2.76 30.97 -8.40
C GLY A 55 3.23 30.08 -7.24
N LEU A 56 3.04 30.51 -5.99
CA LEU A 56 3.32 29.68 -4.81
C LEU A 56 2.26 28.59 -4.61
N GLU A 57 0.97 28.95 -4.74
CA GLU A 57 -0.14 28.00 -4.67
C GLU A 57 -0.02 26.91 -5.75
N LEU A 58 0.33 27.28 -6.98
CA LEU A 58 0.54 26.33 -8.07
C LEU A 58 1.69 25.34 -7.76
N LYS A 59 2.80 25.83 -7.18
CA LYS A 59 3.91 24.95 -6.77
C LYS A 59 3.49 24.01 -5.64
N GLU A 60 2.76 24.51 -4.66
CA GLU A 60 2.24 23.68 -3.57
C GLU A 60 1.30 22.59 -4.10
N LYS A 61 0.38 22.96 -5.00
CA LYS A 61 -0.51 22.02 -5.70
C LYS A 61 0.27 20.97 -6.50
N GLN A 62 1.31 21.36 -7.24
CA GLN A 62 2.17 20.43 -7.98
C GLN A 62 2.90 19.43 -7.08
N ILE A 63 3.42 19.88 -5.94
CA ILE A 63 4.07 19.01 -4.95
C ILE A 63 3.05 18.01 -4.41
N LYS A 64 1.87 18.48 -3.96
CA LYS A 64 0.79 17.61 -3.47
C LYS A 64 0.34 16.61 -4.53
N PHE A 65 0.17 17.05 -5.78
CA PHE A 65 -0.19 16.18 -6.90
C PHE A 65 0.84 15.07 -7.12
N LYS A 66 2.13 15.40 -7.08
CA LYS A 66 3.21 14.42 -7.24
C LYS A 66 3.21 13.41 -6.10
N GLU A 67 3.12 13.88 -4.86
CA GLU A 67 3.07 13.02 -3.67
C GLU A 67 1.86 12.07 -3.70
N LEU A 68 0.67 12.58 -4.05
CA LEU A 68 -0.55 11.79 -4.21
C LEU A 68 -0.41 10.76 -5.34
N SER A 69 0.15 11.13 -6.48
CA SER A 69 0.35 10.21 -7.61
C SER A 69 1.33 9.08 -7.28
N GLU A 70 2.41 9.38 -6.55
CA GLU A 70 3.36 8.38 -6.08
C GLU A 70 2.75 7.44 -5.05
N ARG A 71 1.88 7.93 -4.16
CA ARG A 71 1.10 7.10 -3.23
C ARG A 71 0.12 6.20 -3.98
N PHE A 72 -0.62 6.75 -4.94
CA PHE A 72 -1.56 6.01 -5.77
C PHE A 72 -0.90 4.83 -6.50
N ASN A 73 0.26 5.06 -7.12
CA ASN A 73 0.98 4.00 -7.83
C ASN A 73 1.43 2.88 -6.89
N ARG A 74 1.95 3.23 -5.70
CA ARG A 74 2.35 2.26 -4.68
C ARG A 74 1.16 1.42 -4.20
N LEU A 75 0.01 2.05 -3.96
CA LEU A 75 -1.23 1.36 -3.60
C LEU A 75 -1.69 0.40 -4.71
N ASP A 76 -1.63 0.81 -5.97
CA ASP A 76 -2.05 -0.02 -7.10
C ASP A 76 -1.14 -1.25 -7.29
N GLU A 77 0.17 -1.07 -7.17
CA GLU A 77 1.15 -2.16 -7.25
C GLU A 77 0.99 -3.15 -6.10
N ALA A 78 0.86 -2.66 -4.87
CA ALA A 78 0.66 -3.50 -3.69
C ALA A 78 -0.66 -4.28 -3.78
N ASN A 79 -1.76 -3.63 -4.18
CA ASN A 79 -3.05 -4.27 -4.38
C ASN A 79 -2.97 -5.40 -5.42
N LYS A 80 -2.34 -5.17 -6.57
CA LYS A 80 -2.12 -6.23 -7.59
C LYS A 80 -1.26 -7.38 -7.06
N GLY A 81 -0.23 -7.06 -6.29
CA GLY A 81 0.65 -8.04 -5.66
C GLY A 81 -0.11 -8.95 -4.69
N ILE A 82 -0.92 -8.35 -3.80
CA ILE A 82 -1.76 -9.03 -2.82
C ILE A 82 -2.79 -9.93 -3.50
N ASP A 83 -3.54 -9.42 -4.48
CA ASP A 83 -4.55 -10.19 -5.22
C ASP A 83 -3.93 -11.43 -5.89
N SER A 84 -2.76 -11.26 -6.51
CA SER A 84 -2.03 -12.35 -7.14
C SER A 84 -1.52 -13.38 -6.13
N ALA A 85 -0.96 -12.93 -5.00
CA ALA A 85 -0.47 -13.79 -3.94
C ALA A 85 -1.60 -14.63 -3.32
N LEU A 86 -2.74 -14.00 -2.98
CA LEU A 86 -3.92 -14.69 -2.47
C LEU A 86 -4.44 -15.74 -3.44
N LYS A 87 -4.54 -15.42 -4.73
CA LYS A 87 -5.00 -16.37 -5.76
C LYS A 87 -4.07 -17.58 -5.87
N LYS A 88 -2.76 -17.35 -5.81
CA LYS A 88 -1.75 -18.42 -5.84
C LYS A 88 -1.86 -19.31 -4.59
N ILE A 89 -1.94 -18.72 -3.42
CA ILE A 89 -2.11 -19.42 -2.14
C ILE A 89 -3.38 -20.26 -2.15
N LYS A 90 -4.51 -19.67 -2.56
CA LYS A 90 -5.79 -20.38 -2.71
C LYS A 90 -5.69 -21.59 -3.62
N THR A 91 -5.03 -21.43 -4.76
CA THR A 91 -4.83 -22.53 -5.71
C THR A 91 -3.95 -23.64 -5.12
N GLN A 92 -2.85 -23.28 -4.42
CA GLN A 92 -1.98 -24.24 -3.75
C GLN A 92 -2.75 -25.03 -2.67
N ILE A 93 -3.48 -24.32 -1.83
CA ILE A 93 -4.31 -24.84 -0.75
C ILE A 93 -5.37 -25.82 -1.29
N GLN A 94 -6.08 -25.45 -2.36
CA GLN A 94 -7.07 -26.32 -2.99
C GLN A 94 -6.47 -27.56 -3.67
N GLY A 95 -5.24 -27.45 -4.19
CA GLY A 95 -4.51 -28.55 -4.82
C GLY A 95 -3.77 -29.46 -3.83
N PHE A 96 -3.71 -29.10 -2.54
CA PHE A 96 -2.97 -29.85 -1.54
C PHE A 96 -3.39 -31.32 -1.42
N PRO A 97 -4.68 -31.70 -1.40
CA PRO A 97 -5.08 -33.10 -1.27
C PRO A 97 -4.52 -34.00 -2.38
N ASP A 98 -4.57 -33.53 -3.62
CA ASP A 98 -4.06 -34.25 -4.80
C ASP A 98 -2.53 -34.32 -4.78
N HIS A 99 -1.89 -33.21 -4.38
CA HIS A 99 -0.45 -33.14 -4.22
C HIS A 99 0.04 -34.11 -3.13
N LEU A 100 -0.57 -34.10 -1.95
CA LEU A 100 -0.26 -35.02 -0.85
C LEU A 100 -0.42 -36.48 -1.30
N GLN A 101 -1.50 -36.79 -2.03
CA GLN A 101 -1.70 -38.13 -2.60
C GLN A 101 -0.53 -38.56 -3.50
N SER A 102 -0.04 -37.67 -4.36
CA SER A 102 1.11 -37.96 -5.23
C SER A 102 2.42 -38.18 -4.45
N MET A 103 2.49 -37.64 -3.23
CA MET A 103 3.67 -37.67 -2.37
C MET A 103 3.73 -38.88 -1.44
N LEU A 104 2.60 -39.52 -1.16
CA LEU A 104 2.54 -40.71 -0.29
C LEU A 104 3.54 -41.81 -0.66
N PRO A 105 3.70 -42.23 -1.94
CA PRO A 105 4.68 -43.26 -2.30
C PRO A 105 6.13 -42.84 -2.02
N ARG A 106 6.44 -41.54 -2.12
CA ARG A 106 7.78 -41.01 -1.85
C ARG A 106 8.06 -40.99 -0.35
N ILE A 107 7.07 -40.62 0.45
CA ILE A 107 7.13 -40.67 1.91
C ILE A 107 7.34 -42.12 2.38
N ASP A 108 6.58 -43.07 1.82
CA ASP A 108 6.70 -44.49 2.15
C ASP A 108 8.09 -45.06 1.84
N ASN A 109 8.64 -44.72 0.66
CA ASN A 109 10.00 -45.10 0.28
C ASN A 109 11.07 -44.46 1.19
N ALA A 110 10.91 -43.19 1.58
CA ALA A 110 11.83 -42.49 2.47
C ALA A 110 11.86 -43.10 3.89
N VAL A 111 10.72 -43.63 4.34
CA VAL A 111 10.57 -44.30 5.64
C VAL A 111 11.05 -45.76 5.56
N SER A 112 10.72 -46.49 4.50
CA SER A 112 11.09 -47.91 4.35
C SER A 112 12.59 -48.13 4.14
N SER A 113 13.28 -47.15 3.54
CA SER A 113 14.75 -47.14 3.45
C SER A 113 15.46 -46.95 4.80
N THR A 114 14.77 -46.48 5.85
CA THR A 114 15.28 -46.45 7.23
C THR A 114 15.38 -47.86 7.82
N LEU A 115 14.36 -48.69 7.58
CA LEU A 115 14.22 -50.00 8.23
C LEU A 115 15.22 -51.03 7.67
N SER A 116 15.63 -50.86 6.42
CA SER A 116 16.63 -51.71 5.75
C SER A 116 18.07 -51.29 6.02
N SER A 117 18.29 -50.14 6.66
CA SER A 117 19.61 -49.58 6.99
C SER A 117 19.97 -49.85 8.45
N GLN A 118 19.94 -51.12 8.88
CA GLN A 118 20.52 -51.48 10.17
C GLN A 118 22.00 -51.83 10.03
N ILE A 119 22.75 -51.27 10.98
CA ILE A 119 24.11 -51.55 11.42
C ILE A 119 25.25 -50.91 10.57
N TYR A 120 25.78 -49.78 11.06
CA TYR A 120 27.10 -49.16 10.76
C TYR A 120 27.28 -48.05 9.70
N GLN A 121 26.24 -47.48 9.08
CA GLN A 121 26.45 -46.31 8.21
C GLN A 121 25.74 -45.06 8.72
N GLN A 122 26.50 -43.96 8.84
CA GLN A 122 25.97 -42.61 9.01
C GLN A 122 24.81 -42.42 8.02
N SER A 123 23.62 -42.17 8.56
CA SER A 123 22.38 -42.01 7.80
C SER A 123 22.59 -40.94 6.74
N ARG A 124 22.65 -41.36 5.47
CA ARG A 124 22.72 -40.42 4.35
C ARG A 124 21.49 -39.50 4.41
N PRO A 125 21.65 -38.18 4.17
CA PRO A 125 20.51 -37.28 4.12
C PRO A 125 19.52 -37.76 3.06
N ARG A 126 18.26 -37.85 3.47
CA ARG A 126 17.14 -38.30 2.65
C ARG A 126 16.38 -37.09 2.16
N TYR A 127 15.74 -37.19 1.00
CA TYR A 127 15.08 -36.04 0.40
C TYR A 127 13.67 -36.39 -0.06
N ILE A 128 12.74 -35.49 0.25
CA ILE A 128 11.40 -35.43 -0.37
C ILE A 128 11.31 -34.05 -1.01
N GLU A 129 11.19 -34.00 -2.35
CA GLU A 129 11.17 -32.75 -3.12
C GLU A 129 12.32 -31.79 -2.79
N ASN A 130 13.54 -32.34 -2.64
CA ASN A 130 14.76 -31.62 -2.27
C ASN A 130 14.78 -31.08 -0.82
N ILE A 131 13.80 -31.44 0.01
CA ILE A 131 13.76 -31.11 1.44
C ILE A 131 14.32 -32.29 2.24
N THR A 132 15.25 -32.01 3.15
CA THR A 132 15.87 -33.03 3.98
C THR A 132 14.83 -33.68 4.89
N PHE A 133 14.60 -34.97 4.70
CA PHE A 133 13.67 -35.77 5.49
C PHE A 133 14.32 -36.16 6.82
N PRO A 134 13.71 -35.83 7.98
CA PRO A 134 14.37 -35.96 9.28
C PRO A 134 14.67 -37.42 9.61
N PRO A 135 15.83 -37.73 10.21
CA PRO A 135 16.17 -39.09 10.63
C PRO A 135 15.25 -39.64 11.73
N GLU A 136 14.64 -38.77 12.53
CA GLU A 136 13.74 -39.13 13.64
C GLU A 136 12.39 -39.67 13.16
N VAL A 137 12.03 -39.36 11.91
CA VAL A 137 10.81 -39.84 11.27
C VAL A 137 11.03 -41.28 10.78
N THR A 138 10.46 -42.22 11.54
CA THR A 138 10.66 -43.67 11.35
C THR A 138 9.40 -44.43 10.96
N THR A 139 8.23 -43.79 11.06
CA THR A 139 6.95 -44.36 10.65
C THR A 139 6.37 -43.60 9.46
N PHE A 140 5.55 -44.28 8.64
CA PHE A 140 4.90 -43.67 7.49
C PHE A 140 3.98 -42.52 7.92
N GLN A 141 3.26 -42.71 9.04
CA GLN A 141 2.38 -41.71 9.62
C GLN A 141 3.15 -40.44 10.03
N ASP A 142 4.29 -40.59 10.70
CA ASP A 142 5.13 -39.45 11.07
C ASP A 142 5.69 -38.73 9.84
N GLY A 143 5.95 -39.47 8.76
CA GLY A 143 6.36 -38.91 7.46
C GLY A 143 5.29 -38.05 6.80
N VAL A 144 4.05 -38.53 6.79
CA VAL A 144 2.90 -37.76 6.29
C VAL A 144 2.66 -36.51 7.15
N ARG A 145 2.75 -36.65 8.47
CA ARG A 145 2.61 -35.53 9.42
C ARG A 145 3.68 -34.47 9.21
N TRP A 146 4.95 -34.88 9.15
CA TRP A 146 6.07 -33.97 8.91
C TRP A 146 5.91 -33.23 7.57
N TYR A 147 5.59 -33.96 6.50
CA TYR A 147 5.44 -33.37 5.18
C TYR A 147 4.30 -32.34 5.14
N THR A 148 3.15 -32.68 5.71
CA THR A 148 1.98 -31.79 5.78
C THR A 148 2.29 -30.52 6.57
N LYS A 149 2.93 -30.65 7.74
CA LYS A 149 3.35 -29.50 8.55
C LYS A 149 4.30 -28.58 7.79
N ASN A 150 5.30 -29.16 7.12
CA ASN A 150 6.27 -28.39 6.35
C ASN A 150 5.64 -27.70 5.13
N TRP A 151 4.71 -28.37 4.45
CA TRP A 151 4.00 -27.80 3.31
C TRP A 151 3.15 -26.58 3.73
N PHE A 152 2.35 -26.71 4.80
CA PHE A 152 1.57 -25.58 5.31
C PHE A 152 2.47 -24.47 5.88
N SER A 153 3.59 -24.80 6.53
CA SER A 153 4.62 -23.83 6.94
C SER A 153 5.00 -22.91 5.79
N ASN A 154 5.27 -23.47 4.61
CA ASN A 154 5.64 -22.71 3.42
C ASN A 154 4.48 -21.87 2.85
N VAL A 155 3.23 -22.33 2.97
CA VAL A 155 2.05 -21.54 2.57
C VAL A 155 1.88 -20.32 3.47
N ILE A 156 2.09 -20.47 4.78
CA ILE A 156 2.02 -19.36 5.73
C ILE A 156 3.10 -18.34 5.44
N THR A 157 4.33 -18.76 5.20
CA THR A 157 5.40 -17.85 4.82
C THR A 157 5.04 -17.08 3.55
N GLN A 158 4.44 -17.74 2.55
CA GLN A 158 3.95 -17.06 1.34
C GLN A 158 2.81 -16.08 1.63
N LEU A 159 1.91 -16.39 2.57
CA LEU A 159 0.84 -15.49 3.00
C LEU A 159 1.41 -14.28 3.76
N GLU A 160 2.34 -14.51 4.69
CA GLU A 160 3.02 -13.47 5.44
C GLU A 160 3.78 -12.52 4.51
N GLU A 161 4.54 -13.06 3.55
CA GLU A 161 5.37 -12.25 2.65
C GLU A 161 4.59 -11.62 1.50
N GLY A 162 3.61 -12.33 0.96
CA GLY A 162 2.86 -11.90 -0.23
C GLY A 162 1.61 -11.08 0.06
N VAL A 163 1.09 -11.14 1.30
CA VAL A 163 -0.16 -10.49 1.70
C VAL A 163 0.02 -9.65 2.95
N ILE A 164 0.39 -10.27 4.07
CA ILE A 164 0.36 -9.58 5.38
C ILE A 164 1.38 -8.44 5.43
N LYS A 165 2.64 -8.68 5.05
CA LYS A 165 3.67 -7.63 5.03
C LYS A 165 3.35 -6.48 4.07
N PRO A 166 2.92 -6.73 2.82
CA PRO A 166 2.45 -5.67 1.94
C PRO A 166 1.30 -4.85 2.52
N VAL A 167 0.29 -5.50 3.11
CA VAL A 167 -0.83 -4.82 3.77
C VAL A 167 -0.34 -3.96 4.94
N LEU A 168 0.49 -4.52 5.82
CA LEU A 168 1.12 -3.79 6.93
C LEU A 168 1.94 -2.59 6.46
N GLY A 169 2.69 -2.73 5.37
CA GLY A 169 3.45 -1.63 4.77
C GLY A 169 2.57 -0.51 4.20
N LEU A 170 1.32 -0.81 3.83
CA LEU A 170 0.32 0.20 3.47
C LEU A 170 -0.37 0.79 4.73
N GLU A 171 -0.53 0.01 5.80
CA GLU A 171 -1.09 0.42 7.08
C GLU A 171 -0.13 1.25 7.93
N GLU A 172 1.20 1.14 7.82
CA GLU A 172 2.10 2.08 8.53
C GLU A 172 1.88 3.56 8.12
N GLU A 173 1.19 3.81 7.00
CA GLU A 173 0.70 5.14 6.61
C GLU A 173 -0.64 5.55 7.27
N LYS A 174 -1.33 4.64 7.99
CA LYS A 174 -2.58 4.84 8.76
C LYS A 174 -2.57 3.98 10.05
N GLU A 175 -2.45 4.59 11.23
CA GLU A 175 -2.54 3.91 12.54
C GLU A 175 -3.81 3.03 12.72
N THR A 176 -3.79 1.76 12.31
CA THR A 176 -4.92 0.83 12.49
C THR A 176 -4.46 -0.56 12.95
N ALA A 177 -5.37 -1.28 13.64
CA ALA A 177 -5.11 -2.51 14.39
C ALA A 177 -5.12 -3.82 13.57
N SER A 178 -5.40 -3.75 12.26
CA SER A 178 -5.83 -4.89 11.44
C SER A 178 -4.72 -5.88 11.08
N GLY A 179 -3.47 -5.44 10.95
CA GLY A 179 -2.35 -6.37 10.73
C GLY A 179 -2.11 -7.39 11.85
N ASN A 180 -2.49 -7.08 13.10
CA ASN A 180 -2.44 -8.04 14.21
C ASN A 180 -3.53 -9.12 14.08
N GLU A 181 -4.68 -8.76 13.53
CA GLU A 181 -5.81 -9.66 13.31
C GLU A 181 -5.50 -10.69 12.22
N LEU A 182 -4.99 -10.24 11.07
CA LEU A 182 -4.54 -11.13 9.98
C LEU A 182 -3.50 -12.17 10.44
N ASN A 183 -2.52 -11.76 11.25
CA ASN A 183 -1.52 -12.66 11.79
C ASN A 183 -2.14 -13.70 12.74
N SER A 184 -3.09 -13.27 13.56
CA SER A 184 -3.81 -14.17 14.48
C SER A 184 -4.70 -15.18 13.74
N LEU A 185 -5.43 -14.74 12.71
CA LEU A 185 -6.27 -15.59 11.86
C LEU A 185 -5.41 -16.61 11.11
N SER A 186 -4.25 -16.17 10.60
CA SER A 186 -3.27 -17.04 9.96
C SER A 186 -2.79 -18.14 10.90
N LYS A 187 -2.45 -17.80 12.15
CA LYS A 187 -2.02 -18.79 13.16
C LYS A 187 -3.11 -19.82 13.47
N ASN A 188 -4.34 -19.36 13.69
CA ASN A 188 -5.48 -20.20 14.00
C ASN A 188 -5.81 -21.18 12.86
N ALA A 189 -5.75 -20.73 11.60
CA ALA A 189 -6.00 -21.60 10.44
C ALA A 189 -5.05 -22.81 10.39
N ILE A 190 -3.78 -22.60 10.73
CA ILE A 190 -2.77 -23.66 10.76
C ILE A 190 -3.05 -24.64 11.88
N GLU A 191 -3.39 -24.14 13.07
CA GLU A 191 -3.70 -24.97 14.23
C GLU A 191 -4.89 -25.89 13.94
N LYS A 192 -5.94 -25.38 13.27
CA LYS A 192 -7.09 -26.19 12.84
C LYS A 192 -6.72 -27.28 11.86
N ILE A 193 -5.90 -26.97 10.85
CA ILE A 193 -5.44 -27.94 9.85
C ILE A 193 -4.52 -28.99 10.50
N HIS A 194 -3.64 -28.55 11.39
CA HIS A 194 -2.77 -29.44 12.15
C HIS A 194 -3.59 -30.40 12.99
N ALA A 195 -4.56 -29.89 13.74
CA ALA A 195 -5.47 -30.69 14.56
C ALA A 195 -6.27 -31.70 13.70
N PHE A 196 -6.73 -31.30 12.52
CA PHE A 196 -7.39 -32.23 11.60
C PHE A 196 -6.45 -33.36 11.17
N VAL A 197 -5.23 -33.03 10.72
CA VAL A 197 -4.23 -34.00 10.28
C VAL A 197 -3.78 -34.93 11.42
N GLU A 198 -3.67 -34.41 12.64
CA GLU A 198 -3.34 -35.19 13.83
C GLU A 198 -4.40 -36.22 14.21
N ASN A 199 -5.67 -35.94 13.90
CA ASN A 199 -6.80 -36.81 14.20
C ASN A 199 -7.16 -37.79 13.06
N ILE A 200 -6.43 -37.77 11.94
CA ILE A 200 -6.60 -38.77 10.88
C ILE A 200 -6.01 -40.11 11.37
N ASP A 201 -6.81 -41.17 11.29
CA ASP A 201 -6.45 -42.52 11.71
C ASP A 201 -5.08 -42.96 11.11
N PRO A 202 -4.13 -43.49 11.92
CA PRO A 202 -2.83 -44.00 11.47
C PRO A 202 -2.88 -45.00 10.31
N ASP A 203 -3.82 -45.93 10.34
CA ASP A 203 -3.97 -47.02 9.35
C ASP A 203 -4.78 -46.59 8.13
N PHE A 204 -5.43 -45.42 8.21
CA PHE A 204 -6.11 -44.77 7.09
C PHE A 204 -5.19 -44.60 5.88
N TRP A 205 -3.97 -44.10 6.12
CA TRP A 205 -2.97 -43.84 5.07
C TRP A 205 -2.48 -45.12 4.38
N ARG A 206 -2.56 -46.28 5.06
CA ARG A 206 -2.20 -47.60 4.52
C ARG A 206 -3.33 -48.22 3.67
N SER A 207 -4.59 -47.86 3.92
CA SER A 207 -5.77 -48.42 3.23
C SER A 207 -6.11 -47.75 1.87
N TYR A 208 -5.16 -46.98 1.32
CA TYR A 208 -5.30 -45.97 0.25
C TYR A 208 -5.66 -46.47 -1.16
N ARG A 209 -6.36 -47.60 -1.31
CA ARG A 209 -6.87 -48.09 -2.61
C ARG A 209 -8.37 -47.81 -2.85
N ASN A 210 -9.23 -47.81 -1.84
CA ASN A 210 -10.69 -47.94 -2.06
C ASN A 210 -11.62 -46.85 -1.47
N GLY A 211 -11.12 -45.78 -0.82
CA GLY A 211 -11.99 -44.80 -0.12
C GLY A 211 -11.53 -43.35 -0.19
N LYS A 212 -11.04 -42.92 -1.36
CA LYS A 212 -10.25 -41.69 -1.56
C LYS A 212 -11.02 -40.35 -1.47
N VAL A 213 -12.34 -40.37 -1.63
CA VAL A 213 -13.14 -39.15 -1.83
C VAL A 213 -13.52 -38.44 -0.52
N PRO A 214 -13.91 -39.13 0.57
CA PRO A 214 -14.38 -38.47 1.78
C PRO A 214 -13.30 -37.65 2.49
N VAL A 215 -12.11 -38.19 2.76
CA VAL A 215 -11.09 -37.43 3.52
C VAL A 215 -10.40 -36.36 2.70
N ALA A 216 -10.19 -36.56 1.39
CA ALA A 216 -9.72 -35.47 0.53
C ALA A 216 -10.76 -34.33 0.49
N ARG A 217 -12.06 -34.66 0.53
CA ARG A 217 -13.15 -33.69 0.65
C ARG A 217 -13.18 -33.04 2.03
N ASP A 218 -13.01 -33.79 3.11
CA ASP A 218 -13.05 -33.27 4.48
C ASP A 218 -11.82 -32.41 4.76
N LEU A 219 -10.63 -32.83 4.31
CA LEU A 219 -9.42 -32.03 4.35
C LEU A 219 -9.61 -30.74 3.54
N LYS A 220 -10.16 -30.85 2.32
CA LYS A 220 -10.48 -29.68 1.51
C LYS A 220 -11.45 -28.74 2.23
N ALA A 221 -12.50 -29.28 2.85
CA ALA A 221 -13.50 -28.51 3.58
C ALA A 221 -12.89 -27.83 4.82
N THR A 222 -12.11 -28.55 5.63
CA THR A 222 -11.40 -27.99 6.79
C THR A 222 -10.41 -26.91 6.36
N VAL A 223 -9.70 -27.13 5.26
CA VAL A 223 -8.76 -26.18 4.70
C VAL A 223 -9.50 -24.92 4.20
N GLU A 224 -10.61 -25.07 3.47
CA GLU A 224 -11.45 -23.96 3.04
C GLU A 224 -12.00 -23.19 4.25
N GLU A 225 -12.57 -23.87 5.24
CA GLU A 225 -13.11 -23.27 6.48
C GLU A 225 -12.04 -22.54 7.30
N SER A 226 -10.84 -23.12 7.39
CA SER A 226 -9.74 -22.55 8.18
C SER A 226 -9.18 -21.29 7.55
N PHE A 227 -9.09 -21.25 6.21
CA PHE A 227 -8.55 -20.09 5.49
C PHE A 227 -9.62 -19.06 5.09
N ASN A 228 -10.91 -19.39 5.12
CA ASN A 228 -11.98 -18.45 4.75
C ASN A 228 -11.95 -17.13 5.55
N PRO A 229 -11.76 -17.12 6.88
CA PRO A 229 -11.64 -15.88 7.65
C PRO A 229 -10.46 -14.99 7.21
N ILE A 230 -9.34 -15.60 6.80
CA ILE A 230 -8.17 -14.87 6.29
C ILE A 230 -8.54 -14.21 4.96
N TYR A 231 -9.26 -14.91 4.09
CA TYR A 231 -9.72 -14.36 2.82
C TYR A 231 -10.71 -13.21 3.01
N GLU A 232 -11.67 -13.37 3.92
CA GLU A 232 -12.67 -12.34 4.22
C GLU A 232 -12.00 -11.08 4.78
N GLU A 233 -11.10 -11.23 5.74
CA GLU A 233 -10.35 -10.11 6.32
C GLU A 233 -9.47 -9.42 5.27
N THR A 234 -8.78 -10.20 4.43
CA THR A 234 -7.96 -9.63 3.37
C THR A 234 -8.80 -8.91 2.31
N GLU A 235 -9.94 -9.47 1.88
CA GLU A 235 -10.86 -8.80 0.95
C GLU A 235 -11.42 -7.52 1.54
N SER A 236 -11.78 -7.51 2.83
CA SER A 236 -12.22 -6.31 3.55
C SER A 236 -11.16 -5.20 3.47
N LEU A 237 -9.92 -5.52 3.84
CA LEU A 237 -8.80 -4.58 3.81
C LEU A 237 -8.49 -4.10 2.38
N MET A 238 -8.55 -5.01 1.40
CA MET A 238 -8.40 -4.68 -0.01
C MET A 238 -9.50 -3.73 -0.49
N GLN A 239 -10.73 -3.90 0.00
CA GLN A 239 -11.81 -2.99 -0.32
C GLN A 239 -11.58 -1.60 0.31
N GLU A 240 -11.06 -1.53 1.53
CA GLU A 240 -10.66 -0.26 2.15
C GLU A 240 -9.55 0.44 1.36
N ILE A 241 -8.55 -0.33 0.90
CA ILE A 241 -7.46 0.16 0.04
C ILE A 241 -8.02 0.67 -1.30
N ARG A 242 -8.95 -0.07 -1.94
CA ARG A 242 -9.62 0.37 -3.17
C ARG A 242 -10.41 1.67 -2.96
N ASN A 243 -11.13 1.80 -1.85
CA ASN A 243 -11.86 3.02 -1.53
C ASN A 243 -10.90 4.20 -1.32
N ALA A 244 -9.78 3.97 -0.60
CA ALA A 244 -8.75 4.98 -0.42
C ALA A 244 -8.10 5.39 -1.75
N LYS A 245 -7.91 4.44 -2.66
CA LYS A 245 -7.40 4.67 -4.02
C LYS A 245 -8.33 5.55 -4.85
N GLU A 246 -9.63 5.26 -4.87
CA GLU A 246 -10.60 6.09 -5.61
C GLU A 246 -10.67 7.51 -5.05
N LYS A 247 -10.65 7.65 -3.72
CA LYS A 247 -10.58 8.99 -3.09
C LYS A 247 -9.32 9.76 -3.49
N GLN A 248 -8.15 9.13 -3.46
CA GLN A 248 -6.91 9.78 -3.91
C GLN A 248 -6.96 10.17 -5.39
N LYS A 249 -7.60 9.36 -6.24
CA LYS A 249 -7.79 9.68 -7.65
C LYS A 249 -8.67 10.92 -7.85
N GLU A 250 -9.78 11.03 -7.09
CA GLU A 250 -10.63 12.22 -7.10
C GLU A 250 -9.85 13.47 -6.64
N ASP A 251 -9.06 13.36 -5.57
CA ASP A 251 -8.21 14.46 -5.08
C ASP A 251 -7.21 14.93 -6.16
N VAL A 252 -6.59 14.00 -6.88
CA VAL A 252 -5.68 14.25 -8.00
C VAL A 252 -6.38 14.94 -9.17
N GLU A 253 -7.60 14.51 -9.52
CA GLU A 253 -8.41 15.15 -10.57
C GLU A 253 -8.86 16.56 -10.18
N ASN A 254 -9.26 16.78 -8.93
CA ASN A 254 -9.64 18.09 -8.41
C ASN A 254 -8.47 19.08 -8.47
N ILE A 255 -7.27 18.67 -8.04
CA ILE A 255 -6.07 19.52 -8.13
C ILE A 255 -5.71 19.86 -9.59
N LYS A 256 -6.01 18.98 -10.54
CA LYS A 256 -5.74 19.20 -11.97
C LYS A 256 -6.73 20.17 -12.62
N ASN A 257 -7.97 20.21 -12.12
CA ASN A 257 -9.06 21.01 -12.68
C ASN A 257 -9.17 22.42 -12.07
N GLU A 258 -8.44 22.70 -10.98
CA GLU A 258 -8.33 24.02 -10.34
C GLU A 258 -7.05 24.79 -10.72
#